data_AF-A0A844FTE6-F1
#
_entry.id   AF-A0A844FTE6-F1
#
_cell.length_a   1.000
_cell.length_b   1.000
_cell.length_c   1.000
_cell.angle_alpha   90.00
_cell.angle_beta   90.00
_cell.angle_gamma   90.00
#
_symmetry.space_group_name_H-M   'P 1'
#
loop_
_entity.id
_entity.type
_entity.pdbx_description
1 polymer ?
#
loop_
_entity_poly.entity_id
_entity_poly.type
_entity_poly.pdbx_seq_one_letter_code
_entity_poly.pdbx_strand_id
1 'polypeptide(L)'
;MDEITLYIYDSQDHEIKRVVSYIGLNCNSHQLTIEYGYQSPNGLSDIQVEYRPLSSHFSLSELYDLMLSYCEDVSFDDLLYNDQLMDYFLSEKDEGHLYEIDGLFQEMIEEDRDVYDEDDVILLAVDYTNYGQFLKARELYNQAQECYQNAAVLLCEVAKENDNDINRHNATSALEQLADILFLEEKDEEALKAYQNLFSQISAGEQDYRYGHVLERIALIYHRLDDENRSLFFHKAETAVYRKLYLEEQTDDNQYALAIGLRQIALRLMLLDMDGQEVLDLFEESYQYLLALPEEFVHDDLIVAIEYKGDAYLALEDYRQAIQHYCQVEKMIITDDLKEQSIDNLFSQSIIHKKLGRCYEKIDDKDNAMHYFQEALKEVSQVANIRGAYHDYAEKGIALMNIGWHYFNHEEYDLAYQYFYDDLLLRIQINNSYHTIPSAYSLSLAMRHMGYVEEALGHLESARDYLKECLIISQQYRKKDKESREYYYYVSLKDYAHILYVLKEYEEAYVDFKEVKDYLRSGKITYVHEYTLNDESIKEMKDCEEKRNGIY
;
A
#
# COMPACT_ATOMS: atom_id res chain seq x y z
N MET A 1 -21.03 63.66 -60.31
CA MET A 1 -20.13 63.71 -59.14
C MET A 1 -20.90 63.08 -58.00
N ASP A 2 -21.17 61.78 -58.01
CA ASP A 2 -20.28 60.62 -58.28
C ASP A 2 -19.12 60.57 -57.28
N GLU A 3 -19.33 59.69 -56.30
CA GLU A 3 -18.41 58.96 -55.42
C GLU A 3 -17.48 59.68 -54.44
N ILE A 4 -17.60 59.26 -53.17
CA ILE A 4 -16.50 59.16 -52.22
C ILE A 4 -16.51 57.72 -51.69
N THR A 5 -15.61 56.89 -52.21
CA THR A 5 -15.27 55.58 -51.65
C THR A 5 -14.13 55.78 -50.65
N LEU A 6 -14.32 55.37 -49.39
CA LEU A 6 -13.33 55.59 -48.32
C LEU A 6 -12.60 54.36 -47.82
N TYR A 7 -13.03 53.15 -48.18
CA TYR A 7 -12.22 51.92 -48.01
C TYR A 7 -12.92 50.76 -48.72
N ILE A 8 -12.20 50.04 -49.58
CA ILE A 8 -12.53 48.68 -49.98
C ILE A 8 -11.39 47.85 -49.41
N TYR A 9 -11.67 47.06 -48.37
CA TYR A 9 -10.79 45.95 -48.05
C TYR A 9 -11.17 44.84 -49.03
N ASP A 10 -10.36 44.72 -50.07
CA ASP A 10 -10.43 43.62 -51.03
C ASP A 10 -9.68 42.43 -50.38
N SER A 11 -10.35 41.73 -49.47
CA SER A 11 -9.96 40.36 -49.11
C SER A 11 -10.99 39.42 -49.72
N GLN A 12 -10.58 38.68 -50.73
CA GLN A 12 -11.41 37.82 -51.57
C GLN A 12 -11.91 36.54 -50.90
N ASP A 13 -12.34 36.58 -49.64
CA ASP A 13 -13.05 35.45 -49.01
C ASP A 13 -14.35 35.93 -48.36
N HIS A 14 -15.45 35.77 -49.09
CA HIS A 14 -16.82 36.04 -48.66
C HIS A 14 -17.49 34.80 -48.04
N GLU A 15 -16.72 33.80 -47.60
CA GLU A 15 -17.28 32.59 -47.03
C GLU A 15 -17.68 32.84 -45.57
N ILE A 16 -18.99 32.72 -45.30
CA ILE A 16 -19.48 32.57 -43.93
C ILE A 16 -19.05 31.17 -43.48
N LYS A 17 -18.10 31.08 -42.54
CA LYS A 17 -17.60 29.81 -42.02
C LYS A 17 -18.25 29.48 -40.70
N ARG A 18 -18.64 28.21 -40.52
CA ARG A 18 -19.03 27.70 -39.20
C ARG A 18 -17.77 27.63 -38.35
N VAL A 19 -17.81 28.19 -37.15
CA VAL A 19 -16.72 28.14 -36.17
C VAL A 19 -17.27 27.49 -34.92
N VAL A 20 -16.71 26.35 -34.55
CA VAL A 20 -17.05 25.65 -33.30
C VAL A 20 -16.31 26.34 -32.16
N SER A 21 -17.03 26.66 -31.09
CA SER A 21 -16.47 27.29 -29.88
C SER A 21 -16.27 26.29 -28.74
N TYR A 22 -17.08 25.22 -28.70
CA TYR A 22 -17.01 24.23 -27.64
C TYR A 22 -17.61 22.90 -28.12
N ILE A 23 -16.93 21.80 -27.77
CA ILE A 23 -17.49 20.46 -27.81
C ILE A 23 -17.37 19.88 -26.40
N GLY A 24 -18.49 19.48 -25.81
CA GLY A 24 -18.55 18.86 -24.49
C GLY A 24 -19.14 17.47 -24.56
N LEU A 25 -18.50 16.51 -23.89
CA LEU A 25 -19.02 15.15 -23.71
C LEU A 25 -19.63 15.00 -22.32
N ASN A 26 -20.88 14.54 -22.27
CA ASN A 26 -21.49 14.05 -21.04
C ASN A 26 -21.58 12.52 -21.12
N CYS A 27 -20.63 11.84 -20.47
CA CYS A 27 -20.53 10.39 -20.44
C CYS A 27 -21.77 9.73 -19.82
N ASN A 28 -22.35 10.30 -18.76
CA ASN A 28 -23.55 9.74 -18.11
C ASN A 28 -24.77 9.71 -19.04
N SER A 29 -24.97 10.78 -19.82
CA SER A 29 -26.08 10.87 -20.77
C SER A 29 -25.72 10.40 -22.18
N HIS A 30 -24.47 9.99 -22.42
CA HIS A 30 -23.92 9.64 -23.73
C HIS A 30 -24.29 10.67 -24.80
N GLN A 31 -23.91 11.93 -24.56
CA GLN A 31 -24.33 13.04 -25.42
C GLN A 31 -23.19 14.06 -25.59
N LEU A 32 -22.95 14.44 -26.84
CA LEU A 32 -22.16 15.62 -27.19
C LEU A 32 -23.00 16.88 -27.20
N THR A 33 -22.42 17.95 -26.68
CA THR A 33 -22.90 19.32 -26.80
C THR A 33 -21.93 20.08 -27.71
N ILE A 34 -22.41 20.61 -28.83
CA ILE A 34 -21.62 21.38 -29.78
C ILE A 34 -22.13 22.82 -29.77
N GLU A 35 -21.29 23.75 -29.35
CA GLU A 35 -21.55 25.19 -29.49
C GLU A 35 -20.79 25.74 -30.69
N TYR A 36 -21.48 26.50 -31.53
CA TYR A 36 -20.88 27.07 -32.73
C TYR A 36 -21.53 28.40 -33.12
N GLY A 37 -20.75 29.24 -33.80
CA GLY A 37 -21.23 30.45 -34.47
C GLY A 37 -20.85 30.44 -35.95
N TYR A 38 -21.29 31.46 -36.67
CA TYR A 38 -20.90 31.70 -38.05
C TYR A 38 -20.03 32.96 -38.11
N GLN A 39 -18.78 32.79 -38.52
CA GLN A 39 -17.84 33.90 -38.71
C GLN A 39 -18.04 34.50 -40.09
N SER A 40 -18.29 35.80 -40.12
CA SER A 40 -18.33 36.62 -41.33
C SER A 40 -17.25 37.71 -41.27
N PRO A 41 -16.97 38.43 -42.37
CA PRO A 41 -16.08 39.59 -42.34
C PRO A 41 -16.50 40.71 -41.36
N ASN A 42 -17.78 40.73 -40.95
CA ASN A 42 -18.34 41.73 -40.04
C ASN A 42 -18.44 41.25 -38.58
N GLY A 43 -17.98 40.03 -38.25
CA GLY A 43 -18.01 39.47 -36.90
C GLY A 43 -18.63 38.07 -36.80
N LEU A 44 -18.66 37.53 -35.58
CA LEU A 44 -19.25 36.24 -35.21
C LEU A 44 -20.76 36.38 -34.97
N SER A 45 -21.56 35.42 -35.44
CA SER A 45 -23.00 35.36 -35.16
C SER A 45 -23.30 35.02 -33.69
N ASP A 46 -24.59 35.06 -33.33
CA ASP A 46 -25.06 34.43 -32.08
C ASP A 46 -24.65 32.96 -32.03
N ILE A 47 -24.30 32.49 -30.83
CA ILE A 47 -23.91 31.09 -30.56
C ILE A 47 -25.15 30.20 -30.66
N GLN A 48 -25.02 29.11 -31.40
CA GLN A 48 -26.00 28.03 -31.50
C GLN A 48 -25.48 26.82 -30.72
N VAL A 49 -26.40 26.12 -30.06
CA VAL A 49 -26.09 24.89 -29.31
C VAL A 49 -26.81 23.72 -29.97
N GLU A 50 -26.05 22.67 -30.26
CA GLU A 50 -26.53 21.44 -30.88
C GLU A 50 -26.19 20.25 -29.99
N TYR A 51 -27.17 19.37 -29.78
CA TYR A 51 -26.98 18.14 -29.01
C TYR A 51 -26.93 16.94 -29.95
N ARG A 52 -25.97 16.04 -29.71
CA ARG A 52 -25.77 14.82 -30.49
C ARG A 52 -25.69 13.61 -29.59
N PRO A 53 -26.63 12.65 -29.69
CA PRO A 53 -26.54 11.42 -28.93
C PRO A 53 -25.39 10.56 -29.46
N LEU A 54 -24.66 9.94 -28.54
CA LEU A 54 -23.69 8.89 -28.79
C LEU A 54 -24.30 7.53 -28.50
N SER A 55 -23.70 6.47 -29.05
CA SER A 55 -23.97 5.12 -28.57
C SER A 55 -23.66 5.04 -27.07
N SER A 56 -24.35 4.18 -26.33
CA SER A 56 -23.97 3.89 -24.93
C SER A 56 -22.66 3.09 -24.82
N HIS A 57 -22.09 2.73 -25.97
CA HIS A 57 -20.85 1.99 -26.11
C HIS A 57 -20.20 2.44 -27.41
N PHE A 58 -19.15 3.25 -27.30
CA PHE A 58 -18.46 3.87 -28.43
C PHE A 58 -16.95 3.78 -28.24
N SER A 59 -16.22 3.71 -29.35
CA SER A 59 -14.75 3.65 -29.39
C SER A 59 -14.12 5.05 -29.38
N LEU A 60 -12.83 5.16 -29.07
CA LEU A 60 -12.16 6.48 -29.09
C LEU A 60 -12.13 7.05 -30.53
N SER A 61 -11.91 6.20 -31.54
CA SER A 61 -11.96 6.61 -32.95
C SER A 61 -13.36 7.02 -33.38
N GLU A 62 -14.42 6.35 -32.90
CA GLU A 62 -15.80 6.75 -33.20
C GLU A 62 -16.13 8.14 -32.63
N LEU A 63 -15.63 8.44 -31.42
CA LEU A 63 -15.75 9.77 -30.82
C LEU A 63 -14.96 10.80 -31.64
N TYR A 64 -13.72 10.48 -32.01
CA TYR A 64 -12.87 11.33 -32.84
C TYR A 64 -13.53 11.65 -34.19
N ASP A 65 -13.99 10.66 -34.95
CA ASP A 65 -14.66 10.84 -36.24
C ASP A 65 -15.90 11.75 -36.11
N LEU A 66 -16.65 11.59 -35.02
CA LEU A 66 -17.80 12.45 -34.75
C LEU A 66 -17.36 13.89 -34.46
N MET A 67 -16.33 14.10 -33.65
CA MET A 67 -15.79 15.44 -33.34
C MET A 67 -15.22 16.12 -34.59
N LEU A 68 -14.47 15.37 -35.41
CA LEU A 68 -13.85 15.84 -36.65
C LEU A 68 -14.91 16.33 -37.66
N SER A 69 -16.12 15.76 -37.63
CA SER A 69 -17.24 16.24 -38.46
C SER A 69 -17.74 17.65 -38.10
N TYR A 70 -17.36 18.17 -36.93
CA TYR A 70 -17.70 19.53 -36.47
C TYR A 70 -16.49 20.46 -36.42
N CYS A 71 -15.31 19.95 -36.03
CA CYS A 71 -14.09 20.73 -35.84
C CYS A 71 -12.92 20.06 -36.55
N GLU A 72 -12.41 20.69 -37.62
CA GLU A 72 -11.34 20.15 -38.46
C GLU A 72 -9.96 20.15 -37.75
N ASP A 73 -9.83 20.92 -36.65
CA ASP A 73 -8.56 21.12 -35.94
C ASP A 73 -8.37 20.15 -34.75
N VAL A 74 -9.30 19.23 -34.49
CA VAL A 74 -9.18 18.24 -33.40
C VAL A 74 -8.15 17.17 -33.81
N SER A 75 -7.17 16.88 -32.94
CA SER A 75 -6.24 15.75 -33.11
C SER A 75 -6.60 14.58 -32.19
N PHE A 76 -5.99 13.41 -32.41
CA PHE A 76 -6.10 12.30 -31.46
C PHE A 76 -5.42 12.62 -30.13
N ASP A 77 -4.33 13.39 -30.15
CA ASP A 77 -3.57 13.79 -28.97
C ASP A 77 -4.45 14.58 -27.99
N ASP A 78 -5.31 15.48 -28.50
CA ASP A 78 -6.30 16.22 -27.70
C ASP A 78 -7.22 15.28 -26.89
N LEU A 79 -7.56 14.13 -27.46
CA LEU A 79 -8.39 13.11 -26.81
C LEU A 79 -7.57 12.22 -25.89
N LEU A 80 -6.38 11.78 -26.32
CA LEU A 80 -5.51 10.88 -25.57
C LEU A 80 -4.93 11.53 -24.31
N TYR A 81 -4.65 12.82 -24.34
CA TYR A 81 -4.17 13.58 -23.18
C TYR A 81 -5.28 13.99 -22.21
N ASN A 82 -6.55 13.67 -22.49
CA ASN A 82 -7.65 14.04 -21.63
C ASN A 82 -7.87 12.99 -20.52
N ASP A 83 -7.35 13.27 -19.32
CA ASP A 83 -7.45 12.38 -18.15
C ASP A 83 -8.87 11.92 -17.86
N GLN A 84 -9.86 12.82 -17.92
CA GLN A 84 -11.26 12.48 -17.64
C GLN A 84 -11.85 11.52 -18.67
N LEU A 85 -11.43 11.63 -19.93
CA LEU A 85 -11.83 10.73 -20.99
C LEU A 85 -11.14 9.36 -20.82
N MET A 86 -9.86 9.34 -20.47
CA MET A 86 -9.13 8.10 -20.19
C MET A 86 -9.74 7.36 -18.98
N ASP A 87 -10.03 8.08 -17.91
CA ASP A 87 -10.71 7.54 -16.71
C ASP A 87 -12.06 6.92 -17.07
N TYR A 88 -12.83 7.57 -17.95
CA TYR A 88 -14.08 7.01 -18.45
C TYR A 88 -13.84 5.66 -19.16
N PHE A 89 -12.92 5.58 -20.12
CA PHE A 89 -12.64 4.33 -20.84
C PHE A 89 -12.09 3.22 -19.93
N LEU A 90 -11.25 3.57 -18.95
CA LEU A 90 -10.75 2.64 -17.93
C LEU A 90 -11.90 2.11 -17.05
N SER A 91 -12.86 2.97 -16.70
CA SER A 91 -14.01 2.59 -15.86
C SER A 91 -14.97 1.63 -16.55
N GLU A 92 -15.11 1.72 -17.88
CA GLU A 92 -15.96 0.83 -18.68
C GLU A 92 -15.40 -0.61 -18.76
N LYS A 93 -14.09 -0.79 -18.56
CA LYS A 93 -13.39 -2.10 -18.60
C LYS A 93 -13.62 -2.89 -19.91
N ASP A 94 -13.81 -2.20 -21.03
CA ASP A 94 -13.90 -2.83 -22.34
C ASP A 94 -12.51 -3.02 -22.97
N GLU A 95 -12.03 -4.26 -23.01
CA GLU A 95 -10.69 -4.57 -23.56
C GLU A 95 -10.54 -4.24 -25.05
N GLY A 96 -11.63 -4.18 -25.81
CA GLY A 96 -11.59 -3.76 -27.21
C GLY A 96 -11.25 -2.28 -27.35
N HIS A 97 -11.92 -1.42 -26.58
CA HIS A 97 -11.62 0.02 -26.54
C HIS A 97 -10.24 0.28 -25.92
N LEU A 98 -9.87 -0.43 -24.86
CA LEU A 98 -8.54 -0.27 -24.25
C LEU A 98 -7.41 -0.70 -25.19
N TYR A 99 -7.62 -1.72 -26.02
CA TYR A 99 -6.64 -2.14 -27.03
C TYR A 99 -6.55 -1.16 -28.20
N GLU A 100 -7.66 -0.55 -28.59
CA GLU A 100 -7.67 0.54 -29.58
C GLU A 100 -6.85 1.74 -29.06
N ILE A 101 -7.11 2.20 -27.84
CA ILE A 101 -6.39 3.33 -27.21
C ILE A 101 -4.89 3.02 -27.09
N ASP A 102 -4.53 1.79 -26.69
CA ASP A 102 -3.14 1.33 -26.66
C ASP A 102 -2.44 1.47 -28.03
N GLY A 103 -3.14 1.06 -29.11
CA GLY A 103 -2.65 1.18 -30.48
C GLY A 103 -2.49 2.64 -30.93
N LEU A 104 -3.44 3.52 -30.56
CA LEU A 104 -3.38 4.94 -30.89
C LEU A 104 -2.21 5.65 -30.21
N PHE A 105 -1.92 5.34 -28.94
CA PHE A 105 -0.72 5.84 -28.27
C PHE A 105 0.58 5.37 -28.96
N GLN A 106 0.64 4.11 -29.37
CA GLN A 106 1.81 3.56 -30.07
C GLN A 106 2.01 4.21 -31.45
N GLU A 107 0.93 4.49 -32.18
CA GLU A 107 0.97 5.18 -33.46
C GLU A 107 1.49 6.61 -33.28
N MET A 108 0.91 7.38 -32.34
CA MET A 108 1.34 8.73 -31.98
C MET A 108 2.84 8.81 -31.64
N ILE A 109 3.33 7.92 -30.78
CA ILE A 109 4.76 7.86 -30.41
C ILE A 109 5.66 7.53 -31.61
N GLU A 110 5.21 6.68 -32.54
CA GLU A 110 6.02 6.34 -33.72
C GLU A 110 6.04 7.49 -34.73
N GLU A 111 4.95 8.26 -34.85
CA GLU A 111 4.88 9.46 -35.68
C GLU A 111 5.82 10.58 -35.16
N ASP A 112 5.85 10.79 -33.85
CA ASP A 112 6.66 11.83 -33.19
C ASP A 112 8.11 11.41 -32.92
N ARG A 113 8.51 10.21 -33.35
CA ARG A 113 9.89 9.70 -33.16
C ARG A 113 10.93 10.49 -33.96
N ASP A 114 10.54 11.08 -35.07
CA ASP A 114 11.41 11.89 -35.91
C ASP A 114 11.58 13.29 -35.29
N VAL A 115 12.54 13.41 -34.37
CA VAL A 115 12.84 14.65 -33.65
C VAL A 115 13.77 15.56 -34.45
N TYR A 116 13.39 16.84 -34.62
CA TYR A 116 14.19 17.86 -35.33
C TYR A 116 14.71 18.98 -34.42
N ASP A 117 14.03 19.28 -33.32
CA ASP A 117 14.43 20.29 -32.34
C ASP A 117 14.04 19.94 -30.88
N GLU A 118 14.29 20.88 -29.96
CA GLU A 118 14.02 20.70 -28.52
C GLU A 118 12.53 20.51 -28.22
N ASP A 119 11.65 21.20 -28.94
CA ASP A 119 10.20 21.14 -28.71
C ASP A 119 9.66 19.76 -29.12
N ASP A 120 10.18 19.19 -30.22
CA ASP A 120 9.86 17.82 -30.65
C ASP A 120 10.30 16.77 -29.60
N VAL A 121 11.47 16.93 -28.98
CA VAL A 121 11.93 16.01 -27.90
C VAL A 121 10.99 16.06 -26.71
N ILE A 122 10.58 17.28 -26.33
CA ILE A 122 9.68 17.50 -25.19
C ILE A 122 8.31 16.89 -25.49
N LEU A 123 7.78 17.08 -26.71
CA LEU A 123 6.51 16.49 -27.13
C LEU A 123 6.56 14.96 -27.05
N LEU A 124 7.57 14.33 -27.64
CA LEU A 124 7.75 12.87 -27.57
C LEU A 124 7.84 12.36 -26.12
N ALA A 125 8.46 13.12 -25.23
CA ALA A 125 8.50 12.78 -23.81
C ALA A 125 7.13 12.93 -23.11
N VAL A 126 6.30 13.88 -23.54
CA VAL A 126 4.90 14.03 -23.09
C VAL A 126 4.06 12.83 -23.55
N ASP A 127 4.24 12.35 -24.78
CA ASP A 127 3.56 11.15 -25.28
C ASP A 127 3.88 9.92 -24.44
N TYR A 128 5.17 9.66 -24.21
CA TYR A 128 5.60 8.59 -23.33
C TYR A 128 5.03 8.75 -21.92
N THR A 129 4.92 9.97 -21.41
CA THR A 129 4.37 10.22 -20.08
C THR A 129 2.88 9.86 -20.00
N ASN A 130 2.07 10.38 -20.93
CA ASN A 130 0.62 10.11 -20.97
C ASN A 130 0.33 8.63 -21.24
N TYR A 131 1.07 8.01 -22.16
CA TYR A 131 0.93 6.57 -22.41
C TYR A 131 1.32 5.76 -21.18
N GLY A 132 2.42 6.13 -20.51
CA GLY A 132 2.84 5.52 -19.25
C GLY A 132 1.78 5.64 -18.15
N GLN A 133 1.04 6.75 -18.09
CA GLN A 133 -0.07 6.93 -17.13
C GLN A 133 -1.25 6.02 -17.45
N PHE A 134 -1.66 5.95 -18.71
CA PHE A 134 -2.69 5.02 -19.18
C PHE A 134 -2.32 3.56 -18.87
N LEU A 135 -1.09 3.14 -19.19
CA LEU A 135 -0.60 1.80 -18.90
C LEU A 135 -0.52 1.50 -17.39
N LYS A 136 -0.10 2.49 -16.58
CA LYS A 136 -0.09 2.38 -15.12
C LYS A 136 -1.50 2.17 -14.57
N ALA A 137 -2.49 2.89 -15.07
CA ALA A 137 -3.89 2.74 -14.66
C ALA A 137 -4.49 1.38 -15.06
N ARG A 138 -3.93 0.73 -16.11
CA ARG A 138 -4.24 -0.65 -16.50
C ARG A 138 -3.42 -1.71 -15.75
N GLU A 139 -2.62 -1.31 -14.75
CA GLU A 139 -1.70 -2.17 -14.01
C GLU A 139 -0.63 -2.87 -14.89
N LEU A 140 -0.33 -2.32 -16.07
CA LEU A 140 0.69 -2.81 -17.01
C LEU A 140 2.06 -2.20 -16.67
N TYR A 141 2.51 -2.41 -15.44
CA TYR A 141 3.60 -1.64 -14.85
C TYR A 141 4.95 -1.73 -15.60
N ASN A 142 5.31 -2.90 -16.15
CA ASN A 142 6.55 -3.03 -16.91
C ASN A 142 6.57 -2.16 -18.18
N GLN A 143 5.43 -2.05 -18.87
CA GLN A 143 5.31 -1.23 -20.08
C GLN A 143 5.26 0.26 -19.72
N ALA A 144 4.55 0.59 -18.65
CA ALA A 144 4.55 1.94 -18.10
C ALA A 144 5.98 2.37 -17.69
N GLN A 145 6.75 1.48 -17.06
CA GLN A 145 8.15 1.72 -16.71
C GLN A 145 9.00 2.06 -17.93
N GLU A 146 8.86 1.32 -19.03
CA GLU A 146 9.58 1.59 -20.28
C GLU A 146 9.26 3.00 -20.81
N CYS A 147 7.97 3.38 -20.78
CA CYS A 147 7.54 4.71 -21.20
C CYS A 147 8.15 5.82 -20.31
N TYR A 148 8.02 5.71 -18.99
CA TYR A 148 8.62 6.68 -18.07
C TYR A 148 10.15 6.73 -18.17
N GLN A 149 10.80 5.59 -18.44
CA GLN A 149 12.24 5.54 -18.66
C GLN A 149 12.65 6.30 -19.93
N ASN A 150 11.90 6.17 -21.02
CA ASN A 150 12.15 6.90 -22.26
C ASN A 150 11.93 8.41 -22.06
N ALA A 151 10.81 8.81 -21.46
CA ALA A 151 10.53 10.21 -21.14
C ALA A 151 11.64 10.84 -20.26
N ALA A 152 12.07 10.13 -19.21
CA ALA A 152 13.12 10.60 -18.32
C ALA A 152 14.46 10.76 -19.03
N VAL A 153 14.82 9.86 -19.96
CA VAL A 153 16.06 9.98 -20.76
C VAL A 153 16.02 11.23 -21.62
N LEU A 154 14.94 11.40 -22.41
CA LEU A 154 14.77 12.54 -23.31
C LEU A 154 14.83 13.87 -22.55
N LEU A 155 14.06 14.02 -21.48
CA LEU A 155 14.01 15.28 -20.72
C LEU A 155 15.30 15.55 -19.95
N CYS A 156 16.00 14.52 -19.46
CA CYS A 156 17.33 14.69 -18.88
C CYS A 156 18.38 15.11 -19.91
N GLU A 157 18.26 14.69 -21.17
CA GLU A 157 19.13 15.13 -22.26
C GLU A 157 18.85 16.58 -22.63
N VAL A 158 17.58 16.96 -22.79
CA VAL A 158 17.14 18.35 -23.00
C VAL A 158 17.68 19.28 -21.89
N ALA A 159 17.53 18.89 -20.63
CA ALA A 159 18.03 19.68 -19.50
C ALA A 159 19.57 19.80 -19.47
N LYS A 160 20.31 18.83 -20.00
CA LYS A 160 21.78 18.91 -20.11
C LYS A 160 22.22 19.81 -21.25
N GLU A 161 21.50 19.81 -22.37
CA GLU A 161 21.82 20.61 -23.55
C GLU A 161 21.39 22.07 -23.39
N ASN A 162 20.23 22.29 -22.77
CA ASN A 162 19.67 23.61 -22.48
C ASN A 162 19.22 23.69 -21.00
N ASP A 163 20.17 24.04 -20.14
CA ASP A 163 19.96 24.15 -18.69
C ASP A 163 19.18 25.42 -18.33
N ASN A 164 17.87 25.26 -18.11
CA ASN A 164 16.97 26.28 -17.59
C ASN A 164 16.00 25.67 -16.57
N ASP A 165 15.32 26.53 -15.81
CA ASP A 165 14.44 26.12 -14.70
C ASP A 165 13.32 25.18 -15.16
N ILE A 166 12.74 25.42 -16.34
CA ILE A 166 11.66 24.60 -16.92
C ILE A 166 12.19 23.21 -17.28
N ASN A 167 13.31 23.14 -17.98
CA ASN A 167 13.89 21.86 -18.41
C ASN A 167 14.36 21.02 -17.22
N ARG A 168 14.93 21.65 -16.18
CA ARG A 168 15.25 20.94 -14.93
C ARG A 168 14.00 20.45 -14.21
N HIS A 169 12.94 21.26 -14.18
CA HIS A 169 11.66 20.83 -13.63
C HIS A 169 11.09 19.62 -14.39
N ASN A 170 11.03 19.68 -15.72
CA ASN A 170 10.53 18.59 -16.56
C ASN A 170 11.35 17.31 -16.36
N ALA A 171 12.68 17.41 -16.37
CA ALA A 171 13.57 16.27 -16.15
C ALA A 171 13.37 15.63 -14.77
N THR A 172 13.28 16.44 -13.71
CA THR A 172 13.04 15.92 -12.37
C THR A 172 11.65 15.30 -12.24
N SER A 173 10.60 15.89 -12.82
CA SER A 173 9.23 15.34 -12.83
C SER A 173 9.16 13.99 -13.55
N ALA A 174 9.88 13.81 -14.66
CA ALA A 174 9.97 12.52 -15.34
C ALA A 174 10.74 11.47 -14.52
N LEU A 175 11.82 11.88 -13.85
CA LEU A 175 12.55 11.00 -12.92
C LEU A 175 11.70 10.56 -11.73
N GLU A 176 10.81 11.42 -11.23
CA GLU A 176 9.88 11.09 -10.16
C GLU A 176 8.86 10.05 -10.60
N GLN A 177 8.24 10.22 -11.77
CA GLN A 177 7.30 9.22 -12.32
C GLN A 177 7.97 7.85 -12.54
N LEU A 178 9.23 7.85 -12.98
CA LEU A 178 10.02 6.62 -13.06
C LEU A 178 10.29 6.00 -11.68
N ALA A 179 10.57 6.82 -10.66
CA ALA A 179 10.78 6.33 -9.30
C ALA A 179 9.47 5.78 -8.68
N ASP A 180 8.34 6.44 -8.94
CA ASP A 180 6.99 6.01 -8.52
C ASP A 180 6.64 4.65 -9.10
N ILE A 181 6.86 4.42 -10.39
CA ILE A 181 6.53 3.13 -11.00
C ILE A 181 7.40 1.99 -10.44
N LEU A 182 8.70 2.25 -10.20
CA LEU A 182 9.59 1.28 -9.56
C LEU A 182 9.13 0.94 -8.14
N PHE A 183 8.61 1.93 -7.41
CA PHE A 183 8.04 1.73 -6.08
C PHE A 183 6.74 0.91 -6.13
N LEU A 184 5.87 1.17 -7.10
CA LEU A 184 4.63 0.40 -7.30
C LEU A 184 4.90 -1.05 -7.71
N GLU A 185 5.95 -1.29 -8.51
CA GLU A 185 6.41 -2.64 -8.88
C GLU A 185 7.15 -3.39 -7.76
N GLU A 186 7.25 -2.80 -6.56
CA GLU A 186 8.01 -3.34 -5.41
C GLU A 186 9.50 -3.60 -5.73
N LYS A 187 10.07 -2.85 -6.69
CA LYS A 187 11.51 -2.84 -6.99
C LYS A 187 12.24 -1.92 -6.01
N ASP A 188 12.10 -2.20 -4.71
CA ASP A 188 12.44 -1.29 -3.61
C ASP A 188 13.89 -0.77 -3.66
N GLU A 189 14.89 -1.59 -4.00
CA GLU A 189 16.30 -1.14 -4.11
C GLU A 189 16.52 -0.17 -5.27
N GLU A 190 15.85 -0.39 -6.41
CA GLU A 190 15.94 0.48 -7.59
C GLU A 190 15.20 1.78 -7.35
N ALA A 191 13.99 1.69 -6.79
CA ALA A 191 13.19 2.85 -6.38
C ALA A 191 13.96 3.71 -5.38
N LEU A 192 14.57 3.10 -4.35
CA LEU A 192 15.36 3.83 -3.35
C LEU A 192 16.49 4.64 -4.01
N LYS A 193 17.21 4.01 -4.94
CA LYS A 193 18.30 4.66 -5.67
C LYS A 193 17.78 5.79 -6.56
N ALA A 194 16.64 5.59 -7.22
CA ALA A 194 15.99 6.61 -8.03
C ALA A 194 15.58 7.83 -7.19
N TYR A 195 14.90 7.62 -6.06
CA TYR A 195 14.52 8.70 -5.16
C TYR A 195 15.70 9.40 -4.49
N GLN A 196 16.75 8.68 -4.11
CA GLN A 196 17.98 9.31 -3.58
C GLN A 196 18.68 10.18 -4.62
N ASN A 197 18.68 9.75 -5.89
CA ASN A 197 19.20 10.55 -6.98
C ASN A 197 18.33 11.80 -7.20
N LEU A 198 17.01 11.64 -7.28
CA LEU A 198 16.06 12.74 -7.41
C LEU A 198 16.21 13.76 -6.27
N PHE A 199 16.31 13.27 -5.03
CA PHE A 199 16.55 14.10 -3.84
C PHE A 199 17.82 14.94 -3.95
N SER A 200 18.87 14.45 -4.62
CA SER A 200 20.11 15.20 -4.83
C SER A 200 20.01 16.30 -5.91
N GLN A 201 18.99 16.22 -6.77
CA GLN A 201 18.77 17.14 -7.89
C GLN A 201 17.75 18.23 -7.56
N ILE A 202 16.78 17.94 -6.69
CA ILE A 202 15.81 18.92 -6.23
C ILE A 202 16.53 19.89 -5.27
N SER A 203 16.61 21.16 -5.66
CA SER A 203 17.16 22.19 -4.78
C SER A 203 16.20 22.42 -3.61
N ALA A 204 16.73 22.72 -2.42
CA ALA A 204 15.91 23.09 -1.26
C ALA A 204 15.08 24.39 -1.46
N GLY A 205 15.11 25.00 -2.66
CA GLY A 205 14.38 26.20 -3.02
C GLY A 205 13.29 26.02 -4.08
N GLU A 206 13.13 24.84 -4.69
CA GLU A 206 12.06 24.56 -5.65
C GLU A 206 11.05 23.58 -5.04
N GLN A 207 9.90 24.15 -4.65
CA GLN A 207 8.70 23.46 -4.15
C GLN A 207 8.87 22.68 -2.83
N ASP A 208 8.74 23.40 -1.71
CA ASP A 208 8.77 22.86 -0.34
C ASP A 208 7.85 21.62 -0.13
N TYR A 209 6.77 21.42 -0.91
CA TYR A 209 5.91 20.23 -0.83
C TYR A 209 6.52 18.97 -1.47
N ARG A 210 7.06 19.11 -2.68
CA ARG A 210 7.67 18.01 -3.45
C ARG A 210 8.87 17.41 -2.72
N TYR A 211 9.62 18.25 -2.02
CA TYR A 211 10.74 17.80 -1.18
C TYR A 211 10.26 16.89 -0.04
N GLY A 212 9.12 17.20 0.58
CA GLY A 212 8.45 16.33 1.55
C GLY A 212 8.06 14.98 0.93
N HIS A 213 7.40 15.00 -0.24
CA HIS A 213 6.95 13.78 -0.93
C HIS A 213 8.11 12.80 -1.23
N VAL A 214 9.24 13.30 -1.71
CA VAL A 214 10.43 12.45 -1.97
C VAL A 214 10.96 11.82 -0.68
N LEU A 215 11.00 12.57 0.43
CA LEU A 215 11.41 12.05 1.73
C LEU A 215 10.45 10.97 2.24
N GLU A 216 9.14 11.18 2.06
CA GLU A 216 8.10 10.20 2.39
C GLU A 216 8.34 8.88 1.64
N ARG A 217 8.55 8.94 0.32
CA ARG A 217 8.78 7.76 -0.52
C ARG A 217 10.03 7.00 -0.08
N ILE A 218 11.12 7.71 0.21
CA ILE A 218 12.34 7.11 0.77
C ILE A 218 12.05 6.42 2.11
N ALA A 219 11.28 7.06 2.98
CA ALA A 219 10.92 6.51 4.29
C ALA A 219 10.08 5.23 4.18
N LEU A 220 9.10 5.21 3.27
CA LEU A 220 8.27 4.04 2.99
C LEU A 220 9.09 2.87 2.41
N ILE A 221 10.06 3.15 1.54
CA ILE A 221 10.95 2.12 0.99
C ILE A 221 11.83 1.52 2.09
N TYR A 222 12.38 2.36 2.99
CA TYR A 222 13.14 1.82 4.12
C TYR A 222 12.30 0.92 5.03
N HIS A 223 11.01 1.25 5.24
CA HIS A 223 10.09 0.37 5.95
C HIS A 223 9.93 -0.99 5.24
N ARG A 224 9.70 -1.01 3.92
CA ARG A 224 9.61 -2.27 3.14
C ARG A 224 10.90 -3.08 3.16
N LEU A 225 12.04 -2.42 3.29
CA LEU A 225 13.36 -3.05 3.46
C LEU A 225 13.67 -3.49 4.90
N ASP A 226 12.69 -3.44 5.81
CA ASP A 226 12.81 -3.76 7.24
C ASP A 226 13.83 -2.86 8.00
N ASP A 227 14.00 -1.60 7.60
CA ASP A 227 14.87 -0.62 8.27
C ASP A 227 14.08 0.54 8.88
N GLU A 228 13.43 0.25 10.01
CA GLU A 228 12.59 1.20 10.73
C GLU A 228 13.36 2.41 11.26
N ASN A 229 14.66 2.28 11.56
CA ASN A 229 15.46 3.40 12.03
C ASN A 229 15.65 4.46 10.94
N ARG A 230 15.97 4.02 9.72
CA ARG A 230 16.06 4.94 8.57
C ARG A 230 14.69 5.44 8.16
N SER A 231 13.66 4.58 8.16
CA SER A 231 12.29 4.99 7.90
C SER A 231 11.86 6.13 8.84
N LEU A 232 12.06 5.95 10.15
CA LEU A 232 11.77 6.96 11.17
C LEU A 232 12.54 8.27 10.93
N PHE A 233 13.82 8.19 10.57
CA PHE A 233 14.63 9.37 10.28
C PHE A 233 14.03 10.19 9.12
N PHE A 234 13.67 9.53 8.02
CA PHE A 234 13.13 10.21 6.85
C PHE A 234 11.71 10.74 7.09
N HIS A 235 10.83 10.00 7.78
CA HIS A 235 9.51 10.51 8.18
C HIS A 235 9.62 11.72 9.13
N LYS A 236 10.60 11.77 10.03
CA LYS A 236 10.88 12.96 10.85
C LYS A 236 11.32 14.15 10.01
N ALA A 237 12.12 13.94 8.97
CA ALA A 237 12.56 14.99 8.06
C ALA A 237 11.39 15.52 7.20
N GLU A 238 10.62 14.62 6.59
CA GLU A 238 9.39 14.90 5.85
C GLU A 238 8.38 15.70 6.70
N THR A 239 8.06 15.22 7.89
CA THR A 239 7.07 15.88 8.76
C THR A 239 7.52 17.27 9.18
N ALA A 240 8.84 17.51 9.33
CA ALA A 240 9.36 18.85 9.60
C ALA A 240 9.11 19.81 8.41
N VAL A 241 9.17 19.31 7.18
CA VAL A 241 8.84 20.07 5.96
C VAL A 241 7.36 20.39 5.93
N TYR A 242 6.48 19.40 6.08
CA TYR A 242 5.03 19.63 6.09
C TYR A 242 4.56 20.52 7.24
N ARG A 243 5.20 20.43 8.42
CA ARG A 243 4.93 21.34 9.53
C ARG A 243 5.31 22.79 9.20
N LYS A 244 6.44 23.01 8.51
CA LYS A 244 6.83 24.35 8.05
C LYS A 244 5.79 24.88 7.05
N LEU A 245 5.42 24.07 6.05
CA LEU A 245 4.42 24.44 5.04
C LEU A 245 3.07 24.80 5.66
N TYR A 246 2.56 23.98 6.57
CA TYR A 246 1.30 24.25 7.27
C TYR A 246 1.34 25.57 8.08
N LEU A 247 2.49 25.90 8.68
CA LEU A 247 2.67 27.16 9.42
C LEU A 247 2.77 28.39 8.49
N GLU A 248 3.25 28.21 7.26
CA GLU A 248 3.32 29.26 6.23
C GLU A 248 1.97 29.45 5.54
N GLU A 249 1.29 28.35 5.21
CA GLU A 249 0.01 28.31 4.52
C GLU A 249 -0.85 27.13 5.01
N GLN A 250 -1.95 27.45 5.70
CA GLN A 250 -2.90 26.48 6.28
C GLN A 250 -3.88 25.96 5.23
N THR A 251 -3.37 25.39 4.14
CA THR A 251 -4.18 24.67 3.15
C THR A 251 -4.58 23.30 3.69
N ASP A 252 -5.68 22.77 3.15
CA ASP A 252 -6.14 21.42 3.48
C ASP A 252 -5.08 20.36 3.11
N ASP A 253 -4.39 20.52 1.98
CA ASP A 253 -3.30 19.62 1.53
C ASP A 253 -2.12 19.59 2.51
N ASN A 254 -1.66 20.77 2.96
CA ASN A 254 -0.56 20.86 3.92
C ASN A 254 -0.94 20.28 5.29
N GLN A 255 -2.18 20.52 5.71
CA GLN A 255 -2.71 19.96 6.95
C GLN A 255 -2.81 18.43 6.88
N TYR A 256 -3.33 17.92 5.76
CA TYR A 256 -3.42 16.49 5.50
C TYR A 256 -2.03 15.84 5.51
N ALA A 257 -1.08 16.36 4.71
CA ALA A 257 0.28 15.84 4.66
C ALA A 257 0.98 15.83 6.03
N LEU A 258 0.80 16.89 6.83
CA LEU A 258 1.30 16.94 8.20
C LEU A 258 0.66 15.85 9.08
N ALA A 259 -0.66 15.66 8.99
CA ALA A 259 -1.36 14.65 9.76
C ALA A 259 -0.86 13.23 9.43
N ILE A 260 -0.67 12.93 8.15
CA ILE A 260 -0.14 11.64 7.68
C ILE A 260 1.30 11.46 8.16
N GLY A 261 2.18 12.45 8.02
CA GLY A 261 3.57 12.38 8.49
C GLY A 261 3.68 12.07 9.98
N LEU A 262 2.85 12.72 10.83
CA LEU A 262 2.80 12.44 12.27
C LEU A 262 2.37 11.00 12.57
N ARG A 263 1.34 10.50 11.87
CA ARG A 263 0.89 9.10 11.96
C ARG A 263 2.01 8.13 11.60
N GLN A 264 2.76 8.41 10.53
CA GLN A 264 3.85 7.55 10.09
C GLN A 264 5.00 7.50 11.11
N ILE A 265 5.36 8.63 11.73
CA ILE A 265 6.34 8.65 12.83
C ILE A 265 5.88 7.78 14.00
N ALA A 266 4.63 7.95 14.44
CA ALA A 266 4.07 7.20 15.58
C ALA A 266 4.13 5.68 15.34
N LEU A 267 3.75 5.23 14.15
CA LEU A 267 3.83 3.82 13.75
C LEU A 267 5.26 3.26 13.84
N ARG A 268 6.26 4.04 13.42
CA ARG A 268 7.67 3.60 13.40
C ARG A 268 8.22 3.53 14.83
N LEU A 269 7.82 4.47 15.68
CA LEU A 269 8.14 4.44 17.11
C LEU A 269 7.52 3.20 17.80
N MET A 270 6.29 2.81 17.44
CA MET A 270 5.70 1.55 17.92
C MET A 270 6.48 0.32 17.47
N LEU A 271 6.86 0.24 16.18
CA LEU A 271 7.63 -0.89 15.65
C LEU A 271 9.02 -1.01 16.29
N LEU A 272 9.59 0.11 16.74
CA LEU A 272 10.87 0.17 17.44
C LEU A 272 10.74 0.03 18.98
N ASP A 273 9.53 -0.24 19.50
CA ASP A 273 9.24 -0.36 20.94
C ASP A 273 9.76 0.84 21.76
N MET A 274 9.55 2.04 21.21
CA MET A 274 9.95 3.32 21.83
C MET A 274 8.88 3.84 22.81
N ASP A 275 9.08 5.05 23.35
CA ASP A 275 8.20 5.64 24.37
C ASP A 275 6.72 5.67 23.90
N GLY A 276 5.89 4.82 24.49
CA GLY A 276 4.49 4.71 24.10
C GLY A 276 3.65 5.96 24.42
N GLN A 277 4.10 6.85 25.32
CA GLN A 277 3.42 8.13 25.51
C GLN A 277 3.69 9.09 24.35
N GLU A 278 4.93 9.13 23.83
CA GLU A 278 5.27 9.90 22.62
C GLU A 278 4.44 9.41 21.42
N VAL A 279 4.28 8.10 21.28
CA VAL A 279 3.41 7.48 20.26
C VAL A 279 1.97 7.98 20.37
N LEU A 280 1.37 7.93 21.57
CA LEU A 280 0.01 8.38 21.78
C LEU A 280 -0.17 9.87 21.46
N ASP A 281 0.77 10.70 21.90
CA ASP A 281 0.72 12.15 21.67
C ASP A 281 0.75 12.47 20.16
N LEU A 282 1.56 11.74 19.38
CA LEU A 282 1.65 11.89 17.92
C LEU A 282 0.38 11.41 17.20
N PHE A 283 -0.21 10.28 17.62
CA PHE A 283 -1.49 9.84 17.05
C PHE A 283 -2.63 10.79 17.40
N GLU A 284 -2.64 11.35 18.61
CA GLU A 284 -3.61 12.38 18.98
C GLU A 284 -3.44 13.64 18.14
N GLU A 285 -2.20 14.12 17.97
CA GLU A 285 -1.92 15.29 17.12
C GLU A 285 -2.38 15.04 15.67
N SER A 286 -2.04 13.89 15.09
CA SER A 286 -2.49 13.47 13.75
C SER A 286 -4.02 13.44 13.64
N TYR A 287 -4.69 12.79 14.60
CA TYR A 287 -6.16 12.70 14.63
C TYR A 287 -6.83 14.08 14.68
N GLN A 288 -6.30 15.02 15.47
CA GLN A 288 -6.84 16.37 15.54
C GLN A 288 -6.71 17.15 14.23
N TYR A 289 -5.61 16.97 13.50
CA TYR A 289 -5.46 17.58 12.16
C TYR A 289 -6.43 16.98 11.14
N LEU A 290 -6.63 15.65 11.15
CA LEU A 290 -7.63 15.01 10.29
C LEU A 290 -9.06 15.45 10.63
N LEU A 291 -9.40 15.52 11.92
CA LEU A 291 -10.74 15.90 12.38
C LEU A 291 -11.13 17.32 11.99
N ALA A 292 -10.15 18.20 11.78
CA ALA A 292 -10.38 19.57 11.34
C ALA A 292 -10.60 19.72 9.82
N LEU A 293 -10.40 18.66 9.03
CA LEU A 293 -10.70 18.63 7.59
C LEU A 293 -12.15 18.18 7.33
N PRO A 294 -12.73 18.49 6.15
CA PRO A 294 -14.07 18.01 5.81
C PRO A 294 -14.13 16.48 5.77
N GLU A 295 -15.06 15.90 6.53
CA GLU A 295 -15.16 14.44 6.73
C GLU A 295 -15.28 13.66 5.41
N GLU A 296 -15.91 14.22 4.39
CA GLU A 296 -16.06 13.59 3.08
C GLU A 296 -14.73 13.25 2.38
N PHE A 297 -13.63 13.94 2.72
CA PHE A 297 -12.31 13.70 2.15
C PHE A 297 -11.42 12.77 3.01
N VAL A 298 -11.71 12.65 4.30
CA VAL A 298 -10.81 12.00 5.28
C VAL A 298 -11.50 10.94 6.13
N HIS A 299 -12.71 10.50 5.77
CA HIS A 299 -13.49 9.54 6.54
C HIS A 299 -12.70 8.26 6.86
N ASP A 300 -12.07 7.68 5.83
CA ASP A 300 -11.29 6.45 5.98
C ASP A 300 -10.01 6.69 6.79
N ASP A 301 -9.34 7.83 6.60
CA ASP A 301 -8.16 8.19 7.39
C ASP A 301 -8.48 8.41 8.88
N LEU A 302 -9.67 8.93 9.19
CA LEU A 302 -10.16 9.05 10.56
C LEU A 302 -10.38 7.67 11.19
N ILE A 303 -10.95 6.72 10.45
CA ILE A 303 -11.10 5.33 10.90
C ILE A 303 -9.72 4.76 11.26
N VAL A 304 -8.77 4.86 10.34
CA VAL A 304 -7.40 4.37 10.52
C VAL A 304 -6.70 5.05 11.71
N ALA A 305 -6.87 6.36 11.88
CA ALA A 305 -6.29 7.10 13.00
C ALA A 305 -6.86 6.64 14.36
N ILE A 306 -8.17 6.38 14.46
CA ILE A 306 -8.80 5.87 15.68
C ILE A 306 -8.32 4.43 15.96
N GLU A 307 -8.21 3.60 14.93
CA GLU A 307 -7.69 2.23 15.05
C GLU A 307 -6.27 2.23 15.62
N TYR A 308 -5.37 3.07 15.08
CA TYR A 308 -3.99 3.15 15.57
C TYR A 308 -3.86 3.71 16.98
N LYS A 309 -4.76 4.62 17.40
CA LYS A 309 -4.85 4.98 18.81
C LYS A 309 -5.21 3.77 19.67
N GLY A 310 -6.14 2.94 19.21
CA GLY A 310 -6.45 1.65 19.84
C GLY A 310 -5.22 0.74 19.94
N ASP A 311 -4.44 0.63 18.86
CA ASP A 311 -3.20 -0.17 18.82
C ASP A 311 -2.14 0.36 19.79
N ALA A 312 -2.00 1.69 19.91
CA ALA A 312 -1.08 2.30 20.86
C ALA A 312 -1.48 2.03 22.32
N TYR A 313 -2.77 2.12 22.65
CA TYR A 313 -3.27 1.74 23.98
C TYR A 313 -3.11 0.24 24.25
N LEU A 314 -3.30 -0.61 23.23
CA LEU A 314 -3.04 -2.04 23.34
C LEU A 314 -1.57 -2.33 23.67
N ALA A 315 -0.63 -1.63 23.01
CA ALA A 315 0.81 -1.76 23.26
C ALA A 315 1.19 -1.27 24.68
N LEU A 316 0.51 -0.23 25.18
CA LEU A 316 0.65 0.26 26.55
C LEU A 316 -0.09 -0.59 27.60
N GLU A 317 -0.70 -1.69 27.20
CA GLU A 317 -1.53 -2.57 28.03
C GLU A 317 -2.74 -1.85 28.70
N ASP A 318 -3.15 -0.69 28.20
CA ASP A 318 -4.42 -0.06 28.57
C ASP A 318 -5.55 -0.61 27.69
N TYR A 319 -5.89 -1.87 27.96
CA TYR A 319 -6.90 -2.61 27.20
C TYR A 319 -8.28 -1.95 27.23
N ARG A 320 -8.60 -1.16 28.26
CA ARG A 320 -9.90 -0.47 28.36
C ARG A 320 -9.99 0.68 27.37
N GLN A 321 -8.93 1.47 27.21
CA GLN A 321 -8.87 2.52 26.19
C GLN A 321 -8.80 1.91 24.78
N ALA A 322 -8.03 0.83 24.60
CA ALA A 322 -7.99 0.10 23.33
C ALA A 322 -9.39 -0.36 22.88
N ILE A 323 -10.16 -0.99 23.79
CA ILE A 323 -11.55 -1.39 23.52
C ILE A 323 -12.42 -0.19 23.13
N GLN A 324 -12.30 0.96 23.82
CA GLN A 324 -13.10 2.15 23.50
C GLN A 324 -12.88 2.62 22.07
N HIS A 325 -11.61 2.67 21.62
CA HIS A 325 -11.27 3.07 20.27
C HIS A 325 -11.69 2.03 19.22
N TYR A 326 -11.45 0.74 19.47
CA TYR A 326 -11.87 -0.29 18.53
C TYR A 326 -13.39 -0.39 18.39
N CYS A 327 -14.18 -0.22 19.47
CA CYS A 327 -15.64 -0.14 19.38
C CYS A 327 -16.11 1.12 18.62
N GLN A 328 -15.37 2.22 18.68
CA GLN A 328 -15.66 3.40 17.87
C GLN A 328 -15.45 3.12 16.38
N VAL A 329 -14.34 2.45 16.03
CA VAL A 329 -14.07 2.03 14.65
C VAL A 329 -15.12 1.03 14.16
N GLU A 330 -15.43 0.01 14.95
CA GLU A 330 -16.47 -0.98 14.64
C GLU A 330 -17.80 -0.31 14.24
N LYS A 331 -18.22 0.70 15.01
CA LYS A 331 -19.44 1.46 14.74
C LYS A 331 -19.38 2.22 13.40
N MET A 332 -18.22 2.80 13.06
CA MET A 332 -18.04 3.52 11.80
C MET A 332 -18.14 2.55 10.63
N ILE A 333 -17.39 1.45 10.65
CA ILE A 333 -17.39 0.45 9.57
C ILE A 333 -18.78 -0.17 9.37
N ILE A 334 -19.50 -0.50 10.45
CA ILE A 334 -20.89 -1.00 10.35
C ILE A 334 -21.81 0.04 9.69
N THR A 335 -21.60 1.32 9.97
CA THR A 335 -22.43 2.40 9.38
C THR A 335 -22.21 2.51 7.87
N ASP A 336 -20.98 2.29 7.40
CA ASP A 336 -20.67 2.32 5.96
C ASP A 336 -21.08 1.06 5.24
N ASP A 337 -20.97 -0.10 5.89
CA ASP A 337 -21.42 -1.37 5.33
C ASP A 337 -22.94 -1.39 5.08
N LEU A 338 -23.73 -0.68 5.90
CA LEU A 338 -25.17 -0.47 5.65
C LEU A 338 -25.46 0.32 4.36
N LYS A 339 -24.49 1.07 3.83
CA LYS A 339 -24.63 1.84 2.58
C LYS A 339 -24.22 1.03 1.37
N GLU A 340 -23.10 0.31 1.46
CA GLU A 340 -22.40 -0.21 0.26
C GLU A 340 -22.17 -1.73 0.25
N GLN A 341 -22.43 -2.44 1.37
CA GLN A 341 -22.21 -3.89 1.50
C GLN A 341 -20.89 -4.35 0.86
N SER A 342 -19.80 -3.71 1.31
CA SER A 342 -18.47 -3.90 0.73
C SER A 342 -17.76 -5.08 1.38
N ILE A 343 -17.17 -5.91 0.53
CA ILE A 343 -16.33 -7.03 0.96
C ILE A 343 -15.05 -6.54 1.68
N ASP A 344 -14.58 -5.31 1.40
CA ASP A 344 -13.49 -4.67 2.14
C ASP A 344 -13.94 -4.26 3.55
N ASN A 345 -15.15 -3.73 3.69
CA ASN A 345 -15.70 -3.38 5.01
C ASN A 345 -15.84 -4.63 5.88
N LEU A 346 -16.27 -5.76 5.31
CA LEU A 346 -16.34 -7.03 6.03
C LEU A 346 -14.96 -7.53 6.46
N PHE A 347 -13.94 -7.35 5.61
CA PHE A 347 -12.56 -7.69 5.98
C PHE A 347 -12.06 -6.80 7.13
N SER A 348 -12.27 -5.48 7.05
CA SER A 348 -11.91 -4.52 8.09
C SER A 348 -12.63 -4.80 9.42
N GLN A 349 -13.92 -5.17 9.40
CA GLN A 349 -14.67 -5.61 10.58
C GLN A 349 -13.97 -6.79 11.27
N SER A 350 -13.54 -7.79 10.49
CA SER A 350 -12.90 -8.98 11.04
C SER A 350 -11.59 -8.67 11.78
N ILE A 351 -10.81 -7.69 11.27
CA ILE A 351 -9.59 -7.22 11.91
C ILE A 351 -9.90 -6.54 13.26
N ILE A 352 -10.92 -5.69 13.29
CA ILE A 352 -11.34 -4.98 14.50
C ILE A 352 -11.91 -5.94 15.54
N HIS A 353 -12.75 -6.89 15.15
CA HIS A 353 -13.25 -7.94 16.06
C HIS A 353 -12.12 -8.79 16.62
N LYS A 354 -11.14 -9.18 15.80
CA LYS A 354 -9.93 -9.86 16.29
C LYS A 354 -9.22 -9.02 17.36
N LYS A 355 -9.03 -7.72 17.14
CA LYS A 355 -8.38 -6.80 18.09
C LYS A 355 -9.19 -6.65 19.39
N LEU A 356 -10.51 -6.52 19.29
CA LEU A 356 -11.43 -6.51 20.44
C LEU A 356 -11.34 -7.82 21.24
N GLY A 357 -11.39 -8.97 20.58
CA GLY A 357 -11.25 -10.29 21.20
C GLY A 357 -9.96 -10.40 22.02
N ARG A 358 -8.82 -9.96 21.45
CA ARG A 358 -7.53 -9.92 22.16
C ARG A 358 -7.57 -9.01 23.39
N CYS A 359 -8.22 -7.85 23.32
CA CYS A 359 -8.33 -6.95 24.46
C CYS A 359 -9.21 -7.52 25.58
N TYR A 360 -10.36 -8.10 25.22
CA TYR A 360 -11.26 -8.75 26.18
C TYR A 360 -10.59 -9.95 26.87
N GLU A 361 -9.81 -10.73 26.13
CA GLU A 361 -8.98 -11.82 26.68
C GLU A 361 -8.02 -11.29 27.75
N LYS A 362 -7.35 -10.16 27.48
CA LYS A 362 -6.38 -9.55 28.41
C LYS A 362 -7.01 -8.96 29.67
N ILE A 363 -8.29 -8.62 29.65
CA ILE A 363 -9.04 -8.18 30.84
C ILE A 363 -9.87 -9.31 31.50
N ASP A 364 -9.63 -10.56 31.11
CA ASP A 364 -10.29 -11.78 31.61
C ASP A 364 -11.82 -11.79 31.39
N ASP A 365 -12.30 -11.11 30.35
CA ASP A 365 -13.70 -11.14 29.91
C ASP A 365 -13.89 -12.18 28.80
N LYS A 366 -14.00 -13.43 29.24
CA LYS A 366 -13.97 -14.63 28.40
C LYS A 366 -15.13 -14.67 27.41
N ASP A 367 -16.31 -14.25 27.84
CA ASP A 367 -17.53 -14.29 27.04
C ASP A 367 -17.41 -13.32 25.85
N ASN A 368 -16.96 -12.09 26.09
CA ASN A 368 -16.73 -11.12 25.03
C ASN A 368 -15.53 -11.50 24.15
N ALA A 369 -14.45 -12.03 24.73
CA ALA A 369 -13.30 -12.49 23.95
C ALA A 369 -13.70 -13.56 22.92
N MET A 370 -14.38 -14.61 23.37
CA MET A 370 -14.86 -15.68 22.50
C MET A 370 -15.89 -15.17 21.48
N HIS A 371 -16.82 -14.31 21.89
CA HIS A 371 -17.80 -13.72 20.98
C HIS A 371 -17.12 -13.01 19.80
N TYR A 372 -16.18 -12.11 20.07
CA TYR A 372 -15.48 -11.35 19.04
C TYR A 372 -14.54 -12.22 18.20
N PHE A 373 -13.87 -13.21 18.78
CA PHE A 373 -13.08 -14.15 17.98
C PHE A 373 -13.93 -14.98 17.01
N GLN A 374 -15.13 -15.38 17.42
CA GLN A 374 -16.06 -16.12 16.55
C GLN A 374 -16.62 -15.26 15.43
N GLU A 375 -16.98 -14.01 15.70
CA GLU A 375 -17.42 -13.09 14.64
C GLU A 375 -16.28 -12.82 13.65
N ALA A 376 -15.06 -12.52 14.13
CA ALA A 376 -13.89 -12.36 13.28
C ALA A 376 -13.65 -13.58 12.36
N LEU A 377 -13.71 -14.81 12.91
CA LEU A 377 -13.55 -16.03 12.13
C LEU A 377 -14.64 -16.19 11.06
N LYS A 378 -15.89 -15.87 11.41
CA LYS A 378 -17.04 -15.96 10.50
C LYS A 378 -16.92 -14.97 9.35
N GLU A 379 -16.56 -13.73 9.64
CA GLU A 379 -16.40 -12.65 8.66
C GLU A 379 -15.23 -12.96 7.70
N VAL A 380 -14.03 -13.23 8.24
CA VAL A 380 -12.88 -13.55 7.39
C VAL A 380 -13.06 -14.83 6.58
N SER A 381 -13.84 -15.80 7.10
CA SER A 381 -14.20 -17.00 6.33
C SER A 381 -15.10 -16.67 5.14
N GLN A 382 -16.01 -15.70 5.27
CA GLN A 382 -16.81 -15.23 4.15
C GLN A 382 -15.93 -14.50 3.14
N VAL A 383 -15.04 -13.61 3.59
CA VAL A 383 -14.10 -12.90 2.72
C VAL A 383 -13.24 -13.88 1.93
N ALA A 384 -12.60 -14.84 2.60
CA ALA A 384 -11.75 -15.84 1.95
C ALA A 384 -12.52 -16.71 0.94
N ASN A 385 -13.79 -17.02 1.20
CA ASN A 385 -14.63 -17.77 0.26
C ASN A 385 -15.01 -16.95 -0.98
N ILE A 386 -15.08 -15.62 -0.88
CA ILE A 386 -15.47 -14.71 -1.96
C ILE A 386 -14.25 -14.31 -2.80
N ARG A 387 -13.18 -13.84 -2.16
CA ARG A 387 -11.97 -13.32 -2.81
C ARG A 387 -10.95 -14.40 -3.11
N GLY A 388 -10.73 -15.32 -2.17
CA GLY A 388 -9.76 -16.40 -2.30
C GLY A 388 -8.30 -15.95 -2.40
N ALA A 389 -7.94 -14.77 -1.89
CA ALA A 389 -6.56 -14.29 -1.92
C ALA A 389 -5.72 -14.86 -0.77
N TYR A 390 -4.39 -14.79 -0.91
CA TYR A 390 -3.45 -15.27 0.10
C TYR A 390 -3.74 -14.65 1.47
N HIS A 391 -3.93 -13.33 1.51
CA HIS A 391 -4.09 -12.59 2.76
C HIS A 391 -5.41 -12.97 3.47
N ASP A 392 -6.47 -13.29 2.75
CA ASP A 392 -7.75 -13.68 3.34
C ASP A 392 -7.63 -15.01 4.08
N TYR A 393 -6.99 -15.99 3.43
CA TYR A 393 -6.75 -17.29 4.05
C TYR A 393 -5.73 -17.20 5.19
N ALA A 394 -4.71 -16.36 5.07
CA ALA A 394 -3.75 -16.12 6.14
C ALA A 394 -4.46 -15.52 7.37
N GLU A 395 -5.34 -14.54 7.18
CA GLU A 395 -6.10 -13.91 8.26
C GLU A 395 -7.12 -14.89 8.89
N LYS A 396 -7.74 -15.76 8.09
CA LYS A 396 -8.55 -16.87 8.61
C LYS A 396 -7.74 -17.81 9.51
N GLY A 397 -6.50 -18.12 9.15
CA GLY A 397 -5.59 -18.88 9.99
C GLY A 397 -5.30 -18.19 11.32
N ILE A 398 -5.10 -16.87 11.30
CA ILE A 398 -4.93 -16.05 12.52
C ILE A 398 -6.18 -16.10 13.40
N ALA A 399 -7.39 -16.03 12.82
CA ALA A 399 -8.63 -16.12 13.58
C ALA A 399 -8.78 -17.50 14.26
N LEU A 400 -8.49 -18.60 13.55
CA LEU A 400 -8.48 -19.96 14.12
C LEU A 400 -7.46 -20.08 15.25
N MET A 401 -6.24 -19.58 15.02
CA MET A 401 -5.15 -19.57 15.99
C MET A 401 -5.53 -18.83 17.28
N ASN A 402 -6.19 -17.68 17.18
CA ASN A 402 -6.62 -16.92 18.37
C ASN A 402 -7.65 -17.67 19.21
N ILE A 403 -8.60 -18.36 18.57
CA ILE A 403 -9.56 -19.23 19.28
C ILE A 403 -8.83 -20.42 19.92
N GLY A 404 -7.88 -21.02 19.22
CA GLY A 404 -7.03 -22.08 19.75
C GLY A 404 -6.29 -21.64 21.02
N TRP A 405 -5.67 -20.45 20.98
CA TRP A 405 -5.00 -19.86 22.13
C TRP A 405 -5.95 -19.50 23.27
N HIS A 406 -7.16 -19.00 22.98
CA HIS A 406 -8.17 -18.78 24.00
C HIS A 406 -8.44 -20.09 24.75
N TYR A 407 -8.76 -21.19 24.06
CA TYR A 407 -8.98 -22.47 24.74
C TYR A 407 -7.73 -23.00 25.45
N PHE A 408 -6.55 -22.82 24.86
CA PHE A 408 -5.28 -23.24 25.47
C PHE A 408 -5.03 -22.53 26.80
N ASN A 409 -5.21 -21.20 26.85
CA ASN A 409 -5.05 -20.39 28.06
C ASN A 409 -6.07 -20.74 29.16
N HIS A 410 -7.17 -21.37 28.76
CA HIS A 410 -8.24 -21.85 29.63
C HIS A 410 -8.11 -23.33 30.00
N GLU A 411 -6.97 -23.96 29.67
CA GLU A 411 -6.68 -25.38 29.90
C GLU A 411 -7.66 -26.35 29.20
N GLU A 412 -8.38 -25.86 28.19
CA GLU A 412 -9.30 -26.65 27.35
C GLU A 412 -8.55 -27.22 26.13
N TYR A 413 -7.50 -28.01 26.41
CA TYR A 413 -6.53 -28.45 25.39
C TYR A 413 -7.12 -29.26 24.24
N ASP A 414 -8.16 -30.05 24.49
CA ASP A 414 -8.85 -30.82 23.43
C ASP A 414 -9.53 -29.90 22.40
N LEU A 415 -10.07 -28.75 22.84
CA LEU A 415 -10.67 -27.75 21.95
C LEU A 415 -9.58 -26.93 21.27
N ALA A 416 -8.55 -26.52 22.01
CA ALA A 416 -7.38 -25.84 21.43
C ALA A 416 -6.76 -26.65 20.29
N TYR A 417 -6.64 -27.97 20.48
CA TYR A 417 -6.13 -28.89 19.46
C TYR A 417 -6.94 -28.82 18.17
N GLN A 418 -8.27 -28.82 18.25
CA GLN A 418 -9.13 -28.78 17.06
C GLN A 418 -8.89 -27.52 16.24
N TYR A 419 -8.84 -26.35 16.89
CA TYR A 419 -8.62 -25.08 16.20
C TYR A 419 -7.19 -24.93 15.66
N PHE A 420 -6.18 -25.35 16.41
CA PHE A 420 -4.80 -25.37 15.91
C PHE A 420 -4.60 -26.36 14.76
N TYR A 421 -5.32 -27.49 14.77
CA TYR A 421 -5.29 -28.45 13.68
C TYR A 421 -5.95 -27.91 12.41
N ASP A 422 -7.08 -27.23 12.55
CA ASP A 422 -7.74 -26.55 11.43
C ASP A 422 -6.86 -25.43 10.84
N ASP A 423 -6.19 -24.64 11.68
CA ASP A 423 -5.18 -23.65 11.24
C ASP A 423 -4.02 -24.34 10.51
N LEU A 424 -3.47 -25.43 11.06
CA LEU A 424 -2.39 -26.19 10.41
C LEU A 424 -2.79 -26.68 9.02
N LEU A 425 -3.97 -27.28 8.88
CA LEU A 425 -4.46 -27.75 7.58
C LEU A 425 -4.58 -26.60 6.57
N LEU A 426 -5.09 -25.46 7.01
CA LEU A 426 -5.17 -24.26 6.17
C LEU A 426 -3.79 -23.77 5.74
N ARG A 427 -2.83 -23.68 6.66
CA ARG A 427 -1.47 -23.21 6.32
C ARG A 427 -0.69 -24.19 5.46
N ILE A 428 -0.96 -25.50 5.56
CA ILE A 428 -0.46 -26.49 4.61
C ILE A 428 -1.01 -26.20 3.21
N GLN A 429 -2.31 -25.94 3.07
CA GLN A 429 -2.93 -25.59 1.79
C GLN A 429 -2.32 -24.32 1.20
N ILE A 430 -2.25 -23.24 1.99
CA ILE A 430 -1.63 -21.97 1.60
C ILE A 430 -0.19 -22.21 1.14
N ASN A 431 0.63 -22.91 1.92
CA ASN A 431 2.03 -23.12 1.56
C ASN A 431 2.20 -23.98 0.30
N ASN A 432 1.29 -24.93 0.05
CA ASN A 432 1.26 -25.73 -1.17
C ASN A 432 0.76 -24.97 -2.40
N SER A 433 0.04 -23.86 -2.21
CA SER A 433 -0.46 -23.03 -3.31
C SER A 433 0.51 -21.90 -3.68
N TYR A 434 1.09 -21.23 -2.68
CA TYR A 434 1.86 -20.00 -2.90
C TYR A 434 3.37 -20.20 -2.91
N HIS A 435 3.90 -21.17 -2.16
CA HIS A 435 5.34 -21.45 -2.08
C HIS A 435 6.24 -20.23 -1.80
N THR A 436 5.76 -19.31 -0.95
CA THR A 436 6.48 -18.07 -0.61
C THR A 436 7.16 -18.16 0.76
N ILE A 437 8.09 -17.23 1.02
CA ILE A 437 8.71 -17.10 2.35
C ILE A 437 7.65 -16.87 3.44
N PRO A 438 6.69 -15.93 3.29
CA PRO A 438 5.60 -15.74 4.25
C PRO A 438 4.74 -16.99 4.46
N SER A 439 4.38 -17.72 3.39
CA SER A 439 3.51 -18.91 3.54
C SER A 439 4.16 -19.98 4.39
N ALA A 440 5.46 -20.21 4.23
CA ALA A 440 6.13 -21.25 4.98
C ALA A 440 6.54 -20.82 6.40
N TYR A 441 6.86 -19.53 6.61
CA TYR A 441 6.94 -18.98 7.97
C TYR A 441 5.61 -19.19 8.71
N SER A 442 4.48 -18.86 8.07
CA SER A 442 3.16 -19.07 8.65
C SER A 442 2.91 -20.54 9.00
N LEU A 443 3.30 -21.48 8.13
CA LEU A 443 3.20 -22.92 8.38
C LEU A 443 4.02 -23.35 9.60
N SER A 444 5.24 -22.82 9.77
CA SER A 444 6.06 -23.14 10.96
C SER A 444 5.40 -22.70 12.27
N LEU A 445 4.66 -21.59 12.27
CA LEU A 445 3.93 -21.13 13.46
C LEU A 445 2.82 -22.13 13.83
N ALA A 446 2.01 -22.58 12.87
CA ALA A 446 0.99 -23.58 13.15
C ALA A 446 1.58 -24.92 13.64
N MET A 447 2.72 -25.35 13.08
CA MET A 447 3.45 -26.51 13.59
C MET A 447 3.88 -26.30 15.05
N ARG A 448 4.33 -25.09 15.41
CA ARG A 448 4.69 -24.78 16.81
C ARG A 448 3.50 -24.87 17.75
N HIS A 449 2.35 -24.30 17.37
CA HIS A 449 1.13 -24.36 18.17
C HIS A 449 0.65 -25.79 18.38
N MET A 450 0.74 -26.62 17.34
CA MET A 450 0.49 -28.06 17.45
C MET A 450 1.47 -28.73 18.42
N GLY A 451 2.76 -28.37 18.36
CA GLY A 451 3.77 -28.82 19.32
C GLY A 451 3.39 -28.51 20.77
N TYR A 452 2.98 -27.27 21.06
CA TYR A 452 2.58 -26.84 22.39
C TYR A 452 1.32 -27.55 22.92
N VAL A 453 0.29 -27.70 22.10
CA VAL A 453 -0.95 -28.36 22.54
C VAL A 453 -0.75 -29.87 22.72
N GLU A 454 0.05 -30.52 21.87
CA GLU A 454 0.38 -31.94 22.04
C GLU A 454 1.21 -32.19 23.31
N GLU A 455 2.12 -31.27 23.66
CA GLU A 455 2.84 -31.34 24.93
C GLU A 455 1.88 -31.22 26.12
N ALA A 456 0.96 -30.26 26.09
CA ALA A 456 -0.04 -30.07 27.14
C ALA A 456 -0.98 -31.28 27.30
N LEU A 457 -1.30 -31.96 26.20
CA LEU A 457 -2.06 -33.22 26.19
C LEU A 457 -1.23 -34.45 26.62
N GLY A 458 0.09 -34.30 26.78
CA GLY A 458 1.01 -35.38 27.18
C GLY A 458 1.50 -36.27 26.04
N HIS A 459 1.23 -35.91 24.78
CA HIS A 459 1.68 -36.62 23.59
C HIS A 459 3.09 -36.17 23.16
N LEU A 460 4.07 -36.36 24.05
CA LEU A 460 5.42 -35.80 23.93
C LEU A 460 6.16 -36.15 22.62
N GLU A 461 5.96 -37.36 22.10
CA GLU A 461 6.56 -37.77 20.83
C GLU A 461 5.96 -36.99 19.63
N SER A 462 4.64 -36.75 19.64
CA SER A 462 3.95 -35.93 18.63
C SER A 462 4.41 -34.48 18.71
N ALA A 463 4.50 -33.95 19.94
CA ALA A 463 5.01 -32.60 20.20
C ALA A 463 6.43 -32.43 19.65
N ARG A 464 7.32 -33.41 19.88
CA ARG A 464 8.67 -33.41 19.32
C ARG A 464 8.65 -33.36 17.80
N ASP A 465 7.83 -34.18 17.15
CA ASP A 465 7.78 -34.24 15.69
C ASP A 465 7.30 -32.91 15.09
N TYR A 466 6.27 -32.28 15.66
CA TYR A 466 5.80 -30.96 15.23
C TYR A 466 6.84 -29.85 15.46
N LEU A 467 7.47 -29.80 16.64
CA LEU A 467 8.50 -28.81 16.95
C LEU A 467 9.76 -29.00 16.10
N LYS A 468 10.08 -30.25 15.73
CA LYS A 468 11.16 -30.55 14.79
C LYS A 468 10.87 -30.01 13.39
N GLU A 469 9.67 -30.22 12.87
CA GLU A 469 9.26 -29.66 11.58
C GLU A 469 9.27 -28.13 11.63
N CYS A 470 8.77 -27.52 12.71
CA CYS A 470 8.88 -26.07 12.93
C CYS A 470 10.35 -25.58 12.86
N LEU A 471 11.27 -26.29 13.53
CA LEU A 471 12.70 -25.98 13.52
C LEU A 471 13.30 -26.12 12.10
N ILE A 472 13.04 -27.22 11.40
CA ILE A 472 13.52 -27.46 10.02
C ILE A 472 13.06 -26.34 9.09
N ILE A 473 11.77 -26.00 9.14
CA ILE A 473 11.18 -24.91 8.36
C ILE A 473 11.90 -23.61 8.75
N SER A 474 11.92 -23.21 10.02
CA SER A 474 12.61 -21.98 10.47
C SER A 474 14.09 -21.88 10.05
N GLN A 475 14.81 -23.00 9.97
CA GLN A 475 16.19 -23.06 9.51
C GLN A 475 16.31 -22.73 8.02
N GLN A 476 15.36 -23.16 7.20
CA GLN A 476 15.30 -22.81 5.77
C GLN A 476 15.03 -21.31 5.56
N TYR A 477 14.27 -20.66 6.46
CA TYR A 477 13.99 -19.21 6.44
C TYR A 477 15.11 -18.36 7.02
N ARG A 478 16.06 -18.96 7.75
CA ARG A 478 17.13 -18.24 8.42
C ARG A 478 18.08 -17.60 7.40
N LYS A 479 18.04 -16.27 7.30
CA LYS A 479 18.98 -15.46 6.52
C LYS A 479 19.81 -14.60 7.48
N LYS A 480 21.14 -14.70 7.43
CA LYS A 480 22.04 -14.05 8.42
C LYS A 480 22.03 -12.51 8.40
N ASP A 481 21.45 -11.92 7.37
CA ASP A 481 21.29 -10.47 7.16
C ASP A 481 19.93 -9.93 7.65
N LYS A 482 19.00 -10.78 8.09
CA LYS A 482 17.71 -10.36 8.67
C LYS A 482 17.58 -10.83 10.12
N GLU A 483 17.75 -9.89 11.06
CA GLU A 483 17.80 -10.18 12.51
C GLU A 483 16.52 -10.87 13.01
N SER A 484 15.33 -10.45 12.55
CA SER A 484 14.04 -11.04 12.94
C SER A 484 13.93 -12.54 12.59
N ARG A 485 14.44 -12.94 11.43
CA ARG A 485 14.43 -14.34 10.97
C ARG A 485 15.46 -15.18 11.70
N GLU A 486 16.62 -14.59 12.01
CA GLU A 486 17.61 -15.24 12.87
C GLU A 486 17.05 -15.47 14.28
N TYR A 487 16.38 -14.46 14.86
CA TYR A 487 15.71 -14.57 16.15
C TYR A 487 14.66 -15.67 16.15
N TYR A 488 13.79 -15.71 15.13
CA TYR A 488 12.73 -16.73 15.04
C TYR A 488 13.27 -18.16 15.00
N TYR A 489 14.37 -18.40 14.28
CA TYR A 489 15.06 -19.70 14.29
C TYR A 489 15.49 -20.10 15.70
N TYR A 490 16.07 -19.17 16.48
CA TYR A 490 16.51 -19.46 17.84
C TYR A 490 15.34 -19.69 18.81
N VAL A 491 14.18 -19.06 18.58
CA VAL A 491 12.95 -19.43 19.29
C VAL A 491 12.56 -20.88 18.99
N SER A 492 12.52 -21.29 17.72
CA SER A 492 12.19 -22.67 17.34
C SER A 492 13.20 -23.67 17.89
N LEU A 493 14.49 -23.32 17.90
CA LEU A 493 15.55 -24.17 18.46
C LEU A 493 15.37 -24.35 19.97
N LYS A 494 15.00 -23.28 20.68
CA LYS A 494 14.68 -23.34 22.11
C LYS A 494 13.45 -24.20 22.39
N ASP A 495 12.39 -24.10 21.58
CA ASP A 495 11.20 -24.97 21.72
C ASP A 495 11.57 -26.45 21.53
N TYR A 496 12.37 -26.74 20.50
CA TYR A 496 12.84 -28.11 20.26
C TYR A 496 13.76 -28.62 21.38
N ALA A 497 14.67 -27.79 21.89
CA ALA A 497 15.51 -28.13 23.03
C ALA A 497 14.70 -28.44 24.30
N HIS A 498 13.63 -27.67 24.54
CA HIS A 498 12.70 -27.89 25.65
C HIS A 498 12.01 -29.25 25.57
N ILE A 499 11.42 -29.61 24.42
CA ILE A 499 10.75 -30.91 24.30
C ILE A 499 11.72 -32.09 24.42
N LEU A 500 12.97 -31.95 23.92
CA LEU A 500 14.03 -32.93 24.14
C LEU A 500 14.37 -33.08 25.62
N TYR A 501 14.43 -31.96 26.36
CA TYR A 501 14.63 -31.98 27.81
C TYR A 501 13.50 -32.72 28.54
N VAL A 502 12.23 -32.45 28.19
CA VAL A 502 11.06 -33.12 28.76
C VAL A 502 11.09 -34.63 28.47
N LEU A 503 11.55 -35.03 27.28
CA LEU A 503 11.79 -36.43 26.88
C LEU A 503 13.03 -37.06 27.53
N LYS A 504 13.81 -36.29 28.30
CA LYS A 504 15.05 -36.70 28.97
C LYS A 504 16.22 -36.99 28.04
N GLU A 505 16.20 -36.40 26.84
CA GLU A 505 17.28 -36.44 25.85
C GLU A 505 18.29 -35.32 26.12
N TYR A 506 18.90 -35.34 27.31
CA TYR A 506 19.63 -34.19 27.86
C TYR A 506 20.89 -33.77 27.09
N GLU A 507 21.56 -34.69 26.39
CA GLU A 507 22.76 -34.34 25.61
C GLU A 507 22.40 -33.46 24.42
N GLU A 508 21.37 -33.84 23.65
CA GLU A 508 20.90 -33.08 22.49
C GLU A 508 20.29 -31.75 22.93
N ALA A 509 19.41 -31.77 23.96
CA ALA A 509 18.83 -30.56 24.54
C ALA A 509 19.91 -29.55 25.00
N TYR A 510 20.98 -30.02 25.64
CA TYR A 510 22.07 -29.15 26.11
C TYR A 510 22.81 -28.46 24.96
N VAL A 511 23.06 -29.18 23.85
CA VAL A 511 23.74 -28.61 22.67
C VAL A 511 22.90 -27.48 22.09
N ASP A 512 21.60 -27.70 21.91
CA ASP A 512 20.68 -26.72 21.34
C ASP A 512 20.52 -25.51 22.26
N PHE A 513 20.29 -25.72 23.56
CA PHE A 513 20.23 -24.62 24.54
C PHE A 513 21.52 -23.80 24.58
N LYS A 514 22.69 -24.44 24.43
CA LYS A 514 23.97 -23.74 24.39
C LYS A 514 24.05 -22.84 23.16
N GLU A 515 23.59 -23.29 21.99
CA GLU A 515 23.56 -22.45 20.79
C GLU A 515 22.64 -21.24 20.97
N VAL A 516 21.44 -21.46 21.53
CA VAL A 516 20.50 -20.39 21.90
C VAL A 516 21.16 -19.39 22.84
N LYS A 517 21.89 -19.86 23.86
CA LYS A 517 22.59 -19.00 24.82
C LYS A 517 23.72 -18.20 24.19
N ASP A 518 24.47 -18.78 23.27
CA ASP A 518 25.53 -18.08 22.55
C ASP A 518 24.94 -16.99 21.63
N TYR A 519 23.76 -17.22 21.05
CA TYR A 519 22.99 -16.19 20.35
C TYR A 519 22.53 -15.06 21.29
N LEU A 520 21.91 -15.37 22.44
CA LEU A 520 21.50 -14.37 23.44
C LEU A 520 22.68 -13.48 23.86
N ARG A 521 23.87 -14.07 24.09
CA ARG A 521 25.10 -13.36 24.47
C ARG A 521 25.69 -12.46 23.39
N SER A 522 25.34 -12.70 22.12
CA SER A 522 25.85 -11.88 21.02
C SER A 522 25.31 -10.44 21.05
N GLY A 523 24.25 -10.17 21.83
CA GLY A 523 23.64 -8.85 21.95
C GLY A 523 22.89 -8.40 20.69
N LYS A 524 22.62 -9.33 19.75
CA LYS A 524 21.91 -9.08 18.49
C LYS A 524 20.38 -9.03 18.60
N ILE A 525 19.84 -9.06 19.82
CA ILE A 525 18.39 -9.09 20.03
C ILE A 525 17.91 -7.65 20.14
N THR A 526 17.50 -7.11 19.00
CA THR A 526 16.89 -5.78 18.85
C THR A 526 15.37 -5.88 18.59
N TYR A 527 14.86 -7.09 18.38
CA TYR A 527 13.48 -7.36 17.97
C TYR A 527 12.69 -8.09 19.06
N VAL A 528 11.50 -7.58 19.37
CA VAL A 528 10.53 -8.22 20.27
C VAL A 528 9.53 -9.01 19.43
N HIS A 529 9.66 -10.33 19.41
CA HIS A 529 8.65 -11.23 18.82
C HIS A 529 7.62 -11.60 19.89
N GLU A 530 6.41 -12.01 19.48
CA GLU A 530 5.40 -12.63 20.35
C GLU A 530 5.96 -13.76 21.23
N TYR A 531 7.00 -14.46 20.77
CA TYR A 531 7.72 -15.46 21.56
C TYR A 531 9.04 -14.87 22.03
N THR A 532 9.08 -14.47 23.30
CA THR A 532 10.27 -13.88 23.91
C THR A 532 11.35 -14.92 24.21
N LEU A 533 12.59 -14.61 23.84
CA LEU A 533 13.77 -15.41 24.08
C LEU A 533 14.68 -14.67 25.07
N ASN A 534 14.87 -15.25 26.25
CA ASN A 534 15.68 -14.68 27.33
C ASN A 534 16.38 -15.79 28.14
N ASP A 535 17.25 -15.42 29.08
CA ASP A 535 17.95 -16.41 29.92
C ASP A 535 16.98 -17.27 30.77
N GLU A 536 15.79 -16.76 31.10
CA GLU A 536 14.75 -17.51 31.82
C GLU A 536 14.12 -18.60 30.94
N SER A 537 14.02 -18.36 29.63
CA SER A 537 13.48 -19.29 28.64
C SER A 537 14.37 -20.51 28.37
N ILE A 538 15.57 -20.55 28.95
CA ILE A 538 16.51 -21.68 28.88
C ILE A 538 16.93 -22.16 30.29
N LYS A 539 16.06 -21.99 31.29
CA LYS A 539 16.34 -22.36 32.69
C LYS A 539 16.71 -23.84 32.84
N GLU A 540 16.18 -24.70 31.96
CA GLU A 540 16.43 -26.14 31.88
C GLU A 540 17.90 -26.46 31.52
N MET A 541 18.62 -25.54 30.86
CA MET A 541 19.99 -25.78 30.38
C MET A 541 20.96 -26.17 31.51
N LYS A 542 20.84 -25.56 32.70
CA LYS A 542 21.69 -25.91 33.85
C LYS A 542 21.42 -27.33 34.34
N ASP A 543 20.15 -27.72 34.40
CA ASP A 543 19.76 -29.08 34.77
C ASP A 543 20.22 -30.09 33.71
N CYS A 544 20.14 -29.73 32.42
CA CYS A 544 20.74 -30.54 31.36
C CYS A 544 22.25 -30.74 31.58
N GLU A 545 22.99 -29.68 31.91
CA GLU A 545 24.43 -29.76 32.17
C GLU A 545 24.77 -30.69 33.35
N GLU A 546 24.03 -30.57 34.46
CA GLU A 546 24.21 -31.40 35.65
C GLU A 546 23.89 -32.87 35.37
N LYS A 547 22.73 -33.15 34.77
CA LYS A 547 22.30 -34.51 34.42
C LYS A 547 23.20 -35.16 33.38
N ARG A 548 23.67 -34.40 32.39
CA ARG A 548 24.66 -34.85 31.40
C ARG A 548 25.97 -35.26 32.05
N ASN A 549 26.42 -34.49 33.06
CA ASN A 549 27.64 -34.77 33.80
C ASN A 549 27.46 -35.87 34.88
N GLY A 550 26.29 -36.51 34.96
CA GLY A 550 25.99 -37.58 35.91
C GLY A 550 25.81 -37.10 37.36
N ILE A 551 25.50 -35.81 37.54
CA ILE A 551 25.18 -35.20 38.83
C ILE A 551 23.66 -35.33 38.99
N TYR A 552 23.23 -36.10 40.00
CA TYR A 552 21.83 -36.43 40.30
C TYR A 552 21.33 -35.72 41.56
#